data_AF-A0A8H3F7T3-F1
#
_entry.id   AF-A0A8H3F7T3-F1
#
_cell.length_a   1.000
_cell.length_b   1.000
_cell.length_c   1.000
_cell.angle_alpha   90.00
_cell.angle_beta   90.00
_cell.angle_gamma   90.00
#
_symmetry.space_group_name_H-M   'P 1'
#
loop_
_entity.id
_entity.type
_entity.pdbx_description
1 polymer ?
#
loop_
_entity_poly.entity_id
_entity_poly.type
_entity_poly.pdbx_seq_one_letter_code
_entity_poly.pdbx_strand_id
1 'polypeptide(L)'
;MAFGATRSSADRKAQMTSNTSPTFSTLGRSPSIGPPAYTTDDLLAARYQKFSKWVHLMRVAIAAITLVASIAVIACVGASLRAYSNSRLEPEWILPLWPLHVDLRPSHAVLGCGIAVALLSLAYLAVASVPMRQRLHNTNLVSTILSSLCLCVALFTIIFASIVTNNLAYSTYSGTLNSWTCRWHGFDDVAPSNFTKICNDGMAALDLVIVLVLVEVLALGATAWGWWVEMRLKKGGVGAAKSEVELV
;
A
#
# COMPACT_ATOMS: atom_id res chain seq x y z
N MET A 1 19.61 25.82 -21.34
CA MET A 1 20.85 25.02 -21.15
C MET A 1 20.72 23.77 -21.99
N ALA A 2 21.71 23.53 -22.84
CA ALA A 2 21.61 22.75 -24.07
C ALA A 2 21.72 21.23 -23.88
N PHE A 3 21.07 20.52 -24.80
CA PHE A 3 21.23 19.10 -25.10
C PHE A 3 22.67 18.78 -25.54
N GLY A 4 23.22 17.67 -25.04
CA GLY A 4 24.47 17.08 -25.52
C GLY A 4 24.29 15.59 -25.77
N ALA A 5 24.24 15.23 -27.05
CA ALA A 5 24.29 13.87 -27.56
C ALA A 5 25.71 13.57 -28.06
N THR A 6 26.24 12.37 -27.82
CA THR A 6 27.32 11.79 -28.64
C THR A 6 27.12 10.28 -28.78
N ARG A 7 26.77 9.87 -30.01
CA ARG A 7 26.98 8.52 -30.55
C ARG A 7 28.33 8.51 -31.26
N SER A 8 29.14 7.48 -31.04
CA SER A 8 30.26 7.06 -31.90
C SER A 8 30.39 5.55 -31.69
N SER A 9 30.05 4.63 -32.61
CA SER A 9 30.41 4.46 -34.02
C SER A 9 31.89 4.15 -34.26
N ALA A 10 32.39 3.10 -33.61
CA ALA A 10 33.59 2.37 -34.01
C ALA A 10 33.43 0.89 -33.61
N ASP A 11 33.07 0.05 -34.58
CA ASP A 11 33.66 -1.28 -34.79
C ASP A 11 32.77 -2.10 -35.72
N ARG A 12 32.95 -1.80 -37.01
CA ARG A 12 32.52 -2.62 -38.13
C ARG A 12 33.78 -2.86 -38.96
N LYS A 13 34.45 -4.01 -38.75
CA LYS A 13 35.34 -4.68 -39.74
C LYS A 13 35.93 -5.96 -39.12
N ALA A 14 35.24 -7.07 -39.29
CA ALA A 14 35.86 -8.38 -39.46
C ALA A 14 34.88 -9.25 -40.25
N GLN A 15 35.14 -9.36 -41.56
CA GLN A 15 34.41 -10.17 -42.50
C GLN A 15 35.44 -11.01 -43.26
N MET A 16 35.07 -12.28 -43.50
CA MET A 16 35.56 -13.21 -44.53
C MET A 16 36.87 -13.98 -44.36
N THR A 17 36.74 -15.31 -44.17
CA THR A 17 37.31 -16.38 -45.01
C THR A 17 36.36 -17.61 -44.94
N SER A 18 35.58 -17.89 -46.00
CA SER A 18 35.73 -18.96 -47.02
C SER A 18 35.68 -20.40 -46.45
N ASN A 19 34.53 -21.07 -46.58
CA ASN A 19 34.16 -22.05 -47.64
C ASN A 19 34.63 -23.49 -47.37
N THR A 20 33.67 -24.37 -47.02
CA THR A 20 33.64 -25.77 -47.47
C THR A 20 32.22 -26.34 -47.32
N SER A 21 31.68 -26.89 -48.40
CA SER A 21 30.50 -27.79 -48.50
C SER A 21 30.96 -28.98 -49.37
N PRO A 22 30.22 -30.10 -49.54
CA PRO A 22 28.88 -30.51 -49.09
C PRO A 22 28.96 -31.83 -48.26
N THR A 23 27.93 -32.48 -47.69
CA THR A 23 26.76 -33.17 -48.28
C THR A 23 26.06 -33.91 -47.13
N PHE A 24 24.76 -33.71 -46.88
CA PHE A 24 23.89 -34.79 -46.39
C PHE A 24 22.43 -34.45 -46.70
N SER A 25 21.89 -35.16 -47.68
CA SER A 25 20.48 -35.16 -48.02
C SER A 25 19.70 -35.95 -46.97
N THR A 26 18.68 -35.35 -46.36
CA THR A 26 17.47 -36.12 -46.03
C THR A 26 16.23 -35.26 -46.20
N LEU A 27 15.45 -35.68 -47.19
CA LEU A 27 14.08 -35.31 -47.50
C LEU A 27 13.15 -35.31 -46.28
N GLY A 28 12.27 -34.31 -46.26
CA GLY A 28 10.85 -34.55 -46.05
C GLY A 28 10.36 -34.62 -44.61
N ARG A 29 10.12 -33.46 -44.00
CA ARG A 29 9.00 -33.32 -43.07
C ARG A 29 8.19 -32.08 -43.43
N SER A 30 7.11 -32.33 -44.15
CA SER A 30 6.02 -31.39 -44.38
C SER A 30 5.61 -30.76 -43.05
N PRO A 31 5.53 -29.41 -42.93
CA PRO A 31 4.81 -28.81 -41.82
C PRO A 31 3.33 -29.11 -42.07
N SER A 32 2.80 -30.08 -41.32
CA SER A 32 1.37 -30.26 -41.21
C SER A 32 0.77 -28.93 -40.73
N ILE A 33 0.12 -28.20 -41.63
CA ILE A 33 -0.78 -27.09 -41.32
C ILE A 33 -2.03 -27.73 -40.70
N GLY A 34 -1.89 -28.22 -39.48
CA GLY A 34 -2.99 -28.44 -38.56
C GLY A 34 -3.20 -27.16 -37.76
N PRO A 35 -4.41 -26.87 -37.26
CA PRO A 35 -4.60 -25.81 -36.28
C PRO A 35 -3.61 -25.98 -35.14
N PRO A 36 -3.01 -24.90 -34.59
CA PRO A 36 -1.96 -25.02 -33.58
C PRO A 36 -2.47 -25.91 -32.45
N ALA A 37 -1.81 -27.06 -32.26
CA ALA A 37 -2.09 -27.97 -31.16
C ALA A 37 -1.71 -27.23 -29.89
N TYR A 38 -2.73 -26.62 -29.28
CA TYR A 38 -2.57 -25.81 -28.09
C TYR A 38 -2.22 -26.75 -26.93
N THR A 39 -0.98 -26.69 -26.46
CA THR A 39 -0.54 -27.58 -25.39
C THR A 39 -1.18 -27.16 -24.07
N THR A 40 -1.37 -28.10 -23.14
CA THR A 40 -1.89 -27.79 -21.80
C THR A 40 -1.04 -26.73 -21.07
N ASP A 41 0.25 -26.66 -21.40
CA ASP A 41 1.20 -25.68 -20.86
C ASP A 41 0.91 -24.25 -21.35
N ASP A 42 0.48 -24.09 -22.60
CA ASP A 42 0.09 -22.79 -23.14
C ASP A 42 -1.16 -22.23 -22.42
N LEU A 43 -2.10 -23.10 -22.01
CA LEU A 43 -3.33 -22.73 -21.26
C LEU A 43 -2.99 -22.27 -19.85
N LEU A 44 -2.07 -23.00 -19.21
CA LEU A 44 -1.57 -22.66 -17.89
C LEU A 44 -0.79 -21.36 -17.92
N ALA A 45 0.08 -21.15 -18.91
CA ALA A 45 0.82 -19.90 -19.09
C ALA A 45 -0.10 -18.70 -19.32
N ALA A 46 -1.12 -18.84 -20.17
CA ALA A 46 -2.09 -17.77 -20.42
C ALA A 46 -2.93 -17.44 -19.17
N ARG A 47 -3.35 -18.43 -18.39
CA ARG A 47 -4.06 -18.23 -17.11
C ARG A 47 -3.16 -17.57 -16.06
N TYR A 48 -1.91 -18.01 -15.95
CA TYR A 48 -0.94 -17.44 -15.02
C TYR A 48 -0.64 -15.97 -15.32
N GLN A 49 -0.47 -15.62 -16.61
CA GLN A 49 -0.28 -14.22 -17.02
C GLN A 49 -1.48 -13.34 -16.65
N LYS A 50 -2.71 -13.82 -16.89
CA LYS A 50 -3.92 -13.10 -16.48
C LYS A 50 -3.92 -12.90 -14.96
N PHE A 51 -3.78 -13.99 -14.19
CA PHE A 51 -3.80 -13.92 -12.72
C PHE A 51 -2.74 -12.97 -12.16
N SER A 52 -1.51 -13.02 -12.68
CA SER A 52 -0.42 -12.12 -12.27
C SER A 52 -0.77 -10.64 -12.49
N LYS A 53 -1.37 -10.29 -13.64
CA LYS A 53 -1.83 -8.92 -13.91
C LYS A 53 -2.93 -8.48 -12.94
N TRP A 54 -3.89 -9.36 -12.66
CA TRP A 54 -4.97 -9.08 -11.71
C TRP A 54 -4.44 -8.84 -10.29
N VAL A 55 -3.52 -9.68 -9.81
CA VAL A 55 -2.88 -9.51 -8.49
C VAL A 55 -2.12 -8.20 -8.42
N HIS A 56 -1.36 -7.85 -9.47
CA HIS A 56 -0.63 -6.59 -9.53
C HIS A 56 -1.58 -5.38 -9.48
N LEU A 57 -2.65 -5.39 -10.28
CA LEU A 57 -3.65 -4.31 -10.30
C LEU A 57 -4.33 -4.13 -8.94
N MET A 58 -4.73 -5.23 -8.29
CA MET A 58 -5.34 -5.18 -6.97
C MET A 58 -4.42 -4.56 -5.94
N ARG A 59 -3.12 -4.87 -5.95
CA ARG A 59 -2.18 -4.29 -5.00
C ARG A 59 -1.90 -2.82 -5.25
N VAL A 60 -1.78 -2.42 -6.51
CA VAL A 60 -1.66 -0.99 -6.87
C VAL A 60 -2.89 -0.23 -6.43
N ALA A 61 -4.08 -0.78 -6.64
CA ALA A 61 -5.33 -0.17 -6.19
C ALA A 61 -5.40 -0.03 -4.66
N ILE A 62 -5.07 -1.10 -3.93
CA ILE A 62 -5.01 -1.08 -2.46
C ILE A 62 -4.02 -0.01 -1.97
N ALA A 63 -2.79 0.01 -2.50
CA ALA A 63 -1.78 0.99 -2.10
C ALA A 63 -2.19 2.44 -2.42
N ALA A 64 -2.89 2.68 -3.53
CA ALA A 64 -3.44 3.99 -3.86
C ALA A 64 -4.53 4.42 -2.87
N ILE A 65 -5.44 3.50 -2.48
CA ILE A 65 -6.48 3.77 -1.48
C ILE A 65 -5.84 4.07 -0.12
N THR A 66 -4.86 3.28 0.32
CA THR A 66 -4.09 3.50 1.56
C THR A 66 -3.41 4.88 1.56
N LEU A 67 -2.83 5.30 0.42
CA LEU A 67 -2.21 6.60 0.28
C LEU A 67 -3.23 7.75 0.40
N VAL A 68 -4.38 7.64 -0.25
CA VAL A 68 -5.44 8.68 -0.16
C VAL A 68 -5.99 8.76 1.26
N ALA A 69 -6.26 7.61 1.89
CA ALA A 69 -6.77 7.55 3.26
C ALA A 69 -5.77 8.13 4.27
N SER A 70 -4.48 7.82 4.15
CA SER A 70 -3.45 8.38 5.03
C SER A 70 -3.30 9.89 4.89
N ILE A 71 -3.37 10.43 3.67
CA ILE A 71 -3.38 11.89 3.44
C ILE A 71 -4.60 12.54 4.09
N ALA A 72 -5.78 11.93 3.97
CA ALA A 72 -6.99 12.44 4.59
C ALA A 72 -6.88 12.46 6.13
N VAL A 73 -6.32 11.40 6.74
CA VAL A 73 -6.04 11.37 8.19
C VAL A 73 -5.08 12.50 8.59
N ILE A 74 -3.98 12.69 7.85
CA ILE A 74 -3.02 13.77 8.11
C ILE A 74 -3.70 15.14 8.00
N ALA A 75 -4.58 15.34 7.02
CA ALA A 75 -5.30 16.59 6.82
C ALA A 75 -6.27 16.88 7.97
N CYS A 76 -7.08 15.90 8.39
CA CYS A 76 -8.03 16.05 9.50
C CYS A 76 -7.31 16.34 10.84
N VAL A 77 -6.27 15.57 11.15
CA VAL A 77 -5.48 15.76 12.38
C VAL A 77 -4.70 17.08 12.33
N GLY A 78 -4.12 17.43 11.19
CA GLY A 78 -3.38 18.68 10.98
C GLY A 78 -4.26 19.91 11.08
N ALA A 79 -5.47 19.87 10.53
CA ALA A 79 -6.45 20.96 10.65
C ALA A 79 -6.83 21.21 12.11
N SER A 80 -7.08 20.13 12.86
CA SER A 80 -7.40 20.19 14.28
C SER A 80 -6.24 20.77 15.11
N LEU A 81 -5.01 20.34 14.81
CA LEU A 81 -3.80 20.81 15.50
C LEU A 81 -3.49 22.28 15.22
N ARG A 82 -3.75 22.74 13.98
CA ARG A 82 -3.60 24.14 13.59
C ARG A 82 -4.65 25.04 14.25
N ALA A 83 -5.90 24.57 14.32
CA ALA A 83 -6.94 25.29 15.04
C ALA A 83 -6.58 25.44 16.53
N TYR A 84 -6.06 24.36 17.12
CA TYR A 84 -5.57 24.37 18.49
C TYR A 84 -4.44 25.39 18.71
N SER A 85 -3.40 25.37 17.87
CA SER A 85 -2.27 26.30 18.00
C SER A 85 -2.68 27.76 17.85
N ASN A 86 -3.61 28.05 16.94
CA ASN A 86 -4.11 29.40 16.70
C ASN A 86 -4.99 29.91 17.86
N SER A 87 -5.72 29.02 18.51
CA SER A 87 -6.58 29.35 19.66
C SER A 87 -5.86 29.32 21.01
N ARG A 88 -4.53 29.11 21.02
CA ARG A 88 -3.72 28.94 22.24
C ARG A 88 -3.08 30.24 22.77
N LEU A 89 -3.29 31.42 22.16
CA LEU A 89 -2.72 32.73 22.56
C LEU A 89 -3.78 33.85 22.42
N GLU A 90 -3.87 34.94 23.19
CA GLU A 90 -3.03 35.62 24.19
C GLU A 90 -3.71 35.79 25.59
N PRO A 91 -3.02 36.26 26.65
CA PRO A 91 -3.55 36.39 28.03
C PRO A 91 -4.69 37.41 28.26
N GLU A 92 -5.15 38.10 27.21
CA GLU A 92 -6.07 39.24 27.34
C GLU A 92 -7.56 38.85 27.44
N TRP A 93 -7.90 37.57 27.25
CA TRP A 93 -9.28 37.08 27.34
C TRP A 93 -9.47 36.24 28.60
N ILE A 94 -10.47 36.64 29.39
CA ILE A 94 -10.68 36.29 30.81
C ILE A 94 -11.21 34.85 31.03
N LEU A 95 -11.35 34.00 29.99
CA LEU A 95 -11.84 32.63 30.15
C LEU A 95 -10.86 31.59 29.56
N PRO A 96 -10.40 30.60 30.36
CA PRO A 96 -9.62 29.48 29.86
C PRO A 96 -10.51 28.58 28.99
N LEU A 97 -10.46 28.78 27.67
CA LEU A 97 -11.25 28.02 26.70
C LEU A 97 -10.78 26.56 26.54
N TRP A 98 -9.52 26.31 26.85
CA TRP A 98 -8.90 24.99 26.86
C TRP A 98 -8.65 24.54 28.30
N PRO A 99 -8.79 23.23 28.60
CA PRO A 99 -8.47 22.71 29.93
C PRO A 99 -6.98 22.88 30.22
N LEU A 100 -6.64 22.98 31.51
CA LEU A 100 -5.28 23.27 31.98
C LEU A 100 -4.26 22.21 31.51
N HIS A 101 -4.73 20.98 31.27
CA HIS A 101 -3.94 19.86 30.74
C HIS A 101 -4.65 19.22 29.53
N VAL A 102 -4.36 19.72 28.33
CA VAL A 102 -4.73 19.04 27.08
C VAL A 102 -3.61 18.08 26.68
N ASP A 103 -3.93 16.80 26.54
CA ASP A 103 -2.98 15.81 26.04
C ASP A 103 -3.02 15.71 24.51
N LEU A 104 -1.91 16.10 23.87
CA LEU A 104 -1.73 16.06 22.41
C LEU A 104 -1.02 14.78 21.93
N ARG A 105 -0.49 13.97 22.86
CA ARG A 105 0.22 12.73 22.57
C ARG A 105 -0.50 11.80 21.58
N PRO A 106 -1.81 11.49 21.74
CA PRO A 106 -2.50 10.61 20.80
C PRO A 106 -2.58 11.22 19.39
N SER A 107 -2.82 12.53 19.27
CA SER A 107 -2.88 13.21 17.98
C SER A 107 -1.53 13.21 17.25
N HIS A 108 -0.44 13.44 17.98
CA HIS A 108 0.91 13.37 17.41
C HIS A 108 1.30 11.95 16.97
N ALA A 109 0.89 10.93 17.73
CA ALA A 109 1.13 9.53 17.36
C ALA A 109 0.40 9.15 16.07
N VAL A 110 -0.88 9.52 15.93
CA VAL A 110 -1.67 9.28 14.72
C VAL A 110 -1.09 10.05 13.53
N LEU A 111 -0.65 11.30 13.73
CA LEU A 111 -0.01 12.10 12.69
C LEU A 111 1.28 11.46 12.18
N GLY A 112 2.17 11.04 13.09
CA GLY A 112 3.42 10.37 12.74
C GLY A 112 3.19 9.04 12.01
N CYS A 113 2.22 8.25 12.48
CA CYS A 113 1.78 7.03 11.82
C CYS A 113 1.30 7.30 10.38
N GLY A 114 0.36 8.25 10.21
CA GLY A 114 -0.17 8.59 8.89
C GLY A 114 0.91 9.00 7.89
N ILE A 115 1.88 9.82 8.33
CA ILE A 115 3.02 10.23 7.51
C ILE A 115 3.88 9.03 7.10
N ALA A 116 4.20 8.15 8.05
CA ALA A 116 4.98 6.94 7.77
C ALA A 116 4.26 6.09 6.72
N VAL A 117 2.97 5.79 6.91
CA VAL A 117 2.14 5.00 5.98
C VAL A 117 2.08 5.65 4.60
N ALA A 118 1.92 6.97 4.52
CA ALA A 118 1.88 7.71 3.26
C ALA A 118 3.19 7.58 2.48
N LEU A 119 4.34 7.78 3.14
CA LEU A 119 5.67 7.65 2.52
C LEU A 119 5.93 6.23 2.03
N LEU A 120 5.55 5.25 2.84
CA LEU A 120 5.69 3.83 2.55
C LEU A 120 4.84 3.41 1.33
N SER A 121 3.59 3.89 1.27
CA SER A 121 2.67 3.65 0.15
C SER A 121 3.15 4.34 -1.13
N LEU A 122 3.67 5.56 -1.02
CA LEU A 122 4.25 6.32 -2.13
C LEU A 122 5.48 5.58 -2.70
N ALA A 123 6.38 5.11 -1.84
CA ALA A 123 7.56 4.35 -2.24
C ALA A 123 7.15 3.05 -2.96
N TYR A 124 6.11 2.36 -2.47
CA TYR A 124 5.57 1.17 -3.14
C TYR A 124 5.06 1.48 -4.55
N LEU A 125 4.27 2.55 -4.72
CA LEU A 125 3.75 2.95 -6.04
C LEU A 125 4.87 3.35 -7.00
N ALA A 126 5.91 4.06 -6.52
CA ALA A 126 7.09 4.40 -7.31
C ALA A 126 7.89 3.15 -7.75
N VAL A 127 7.93 2.13 -6.89
CA VAL A 127 8.54 0.84 -7.22
C VAL A 127 7.70 0.07 -8.24
N ALA A 128 6.38 0.12 -8.12
CA ALA A 128 5.43 -0.56 -9.00
C ALA A 128 5.36 0.07 -10.40
N SER A 129 5.66 1.37 -10.55
CA SER A 129 5.66 2.03 -11.86
C SER A 129 6.85 1.67 -12.74
N VAL A 130 7.88 1.01 -12.21
CA VAL A 130 9.08 0.63 -12.99
C VAL A 130 8.92 -0.78 -13.57
N PRO A 131 8.85 -0.95 -14.91
CA PRO A 131 8.62 -2.23 -15.56
C PRO A 131 9.90 -3.06 -15.63
N MET A 132 10.37 -3.61 -14.51
CA MET A 132 11.53 -4.51 -14.47
C MET A 132 11.11 -5.97 -14.22
N ARG A 133 11.39 -6.82 -15.20
CA ARG A 133 10.83 -8.18 -15.40
C ARG A 133 11.16 -9.21 -14.31
N GLN A 134 12.12 -8.93 -13.40
CA GLN A 134 12.54 -9.83 -12.31
C GLN A 134 11.98 -9.44 -10.91
N ARG A 135 11.11 -8.42 -10.83
CA ARG A 135 10.72 -7.81 -9.54
C ARG A 135 9.54 -8.46 -8.81
N LEU A 136 8.93 -9.51 -9.36
CA LEU A 136 7.67 -10.07 -8.83
C LEU A 136 7.83 -10.69 -7.43
N HIS A 137 8.96 -11.34 -7.14
CA HIS A 137 9.20 -11.93 -5.82
C HIS A 137 9.50 -10.87 -4.74
N ASN A 138 10.36 -9.90 -5.04
CA ASN A 138 10.69 -8.83 -4.09
C ASN A 138 9.50 -7.89 -3.81
N THR A 139 8.62 -7.67 -4.78
CA THR A 139 7.42 -6.84 -4.57
C THR A 139 6.36 -7.53 -3.70
N ASN A 140 6.25 -8.86 -3.74
CA ASN A 140 5.43 -9.63 -2.79
C ASN A 140 5.92 -9.40 -1.36
N LEU A 141 7.22 -9.56 -1.13
CA LEU A 141 7.85 -9.46 0.19
C LEU A 141 7.74 -8.03 0.76
N VAL A 142 8.04 -7.02 -0.07
CA VAL A 142 7.89 -5.60 0.32
C VAL A 142 6.45 -5.29 0.67
N SER A 143 5.47 -5.75 -0.12
CA SER A 143 4.05 -5.53 0.16
C SER A 143 3.61 -6.20 1.47
N THR A 144 4.10 -7.41 1.78
CA THR A 144 3.77 -8.10 3.03
C THR A 144 4.37 -7.43 4.25
N ILE A 145 5.63 -6.96 4.17
CA ILE A 145 6.28 -6.21 5.24
C ILE A 145 5.56 -4.89 5.46
N LEU A 146 5.18 -4.23 4.36
CA LEU A 146 4.47 -2.96 4.40
C LEU A 146 3.14 -3.09 5.15
N SER A 147 2.29 -4.00 4.72
CA SER A 147 0.97 -4.17 5.32
C SER A 147 1.03 -4.68 6.75
N SER A 148 2.01 -5.53 7.10
CA SER A 148 2.18 -5.96 8.48
C SER A 148 2.63 -4.82 9.39
N LEU A 149 3.56 -3.97 8.92
CA LEU A 149 4.02 -2.80 9.67
C LEU A 149 2.88 -1.78 9.84
N CYS A 150 2.13 -1.50 8.77
CA CYS A 150 0.98 -0.60 8.82
C CYS A 150 -0.10 -1.11 9.79
N LEU A 151 -0.42 -2.41 9.76
CA LEU A 151 -1.38 -3.02 10.68
C LEU A 151 -0.91 -2.95 12.14
N CYS A 152 0.35 -3.28 12.41
CA CYS A 152 0.92 -3.19 13.76
C CYS A 152 0.86 -1.76 14.32
N VAL A 153 1.25 -0.77 13.51
CA VAL A 153 1.21 0.63 13.93
C VAL A 153 -0.23 1.10 14.11
N ALA A 154 -1.16 0.73 13.22
CA ALA A 154 -2.57 1.09 13.34
C ALA A 154 -3.20 0.53 14.62
N LEU A 155 -2.98 -0.76 14.91
CA LEU A 155 -3.43 -1.39 16.16
C LEU A 155 -2.80 -0.71 17.39
N PHE A 156 -1.50 -0.42 17.35
CA PHE A 156 -0.84 0.30 18.43
C PHE A 156 -1.46 1.68 18.65
N THR A 157 -1.73 2.44 17.59
CA THR A 157 -2.40 3.75 17.71
C THR A 157 -3.81 3.65 18.27
N ILE A 158 -4.59 2.64 17.87
CA ILE A 158 -5.96 2.42 18.40
C ILE A 158 -5.91 2.06 19.88
N ILE A 159 -5.03 1.13 20.27
CA ILE A 159 -4.86 0.71 21.67
C ILE A 159 -4.34 1.87 22.52
N PHE A 160 -3.34 2.60 22.04
CA PHE A 160 -2.80 3.75 22.75
C PHE A 160 -3.87 4.86 22.90
N ALA A 161 -4.61 5.17 21.84
CA ALA A 161 -5.68 6.15 21.88
C ALA A 161 -6.81 5.72 22.83
N SER A 162 -7.21 4.45 22.83
CA SER A 162 -8.27 3.95 23.72
C SER A 162 -7.84 3.95 25.19
N ILE A 163 -6.59 3.60 25.49
CA ILE A 163 -6.04 3.68 26.85
C ILE A 163 -6.01 5.13 27.32
N VAL A 164 -5.44 6.03 26.52
CA VAL A 164 -5.31 7.45 26.88
C VAL A 164 -6.69 8.09 27.07
N THR A 165 -7.62 7.84 26.14
CA THR A 165 -8.99 8.37 26.24
C THR A 165 -9.76 7.82 27.43
N ASN A 166 -9.70 6.51 27.73
CA ASN A 166 -10.38 5.94 28.89
C ASN A 166 -9.82 6.44 30.22
N ASN A 167 -8.50 6.60 30.34
CA ASN A 167 -7.88 7.15 31.56
C ASN A 167 -8.24 8.63 31.77
N LEU A 168 -8.36 9.39 30.68
CA LEU A 168 -8.71 10.82 30.73
C LEU A 168 -10.23 11.06 30.81
N ALA A 169 -11.07 10.13 30.36
CA ALA A 169 -12.53 10.23 30.45
C ALA A 169 -13.04 10.34 31.90
N TYR A 170 -12.26 9.82 32.87
CA TYR A 170 -12.57 9.95 34.29
C TYR A 170 -12.12 11.28 34.90
N SER A 171 -11.30 12.07 34.20
CA SER A 171 -10.80 13.36 34.70
C SER A 171 -11.69 14.52 34.23
N THR A 172 -12.27 15.24 35.17
CA THR A 172 -13.07 16.46 34.88
C THR A 172 -12.22 17.61 34.33
N TYR A 173 -10.89 17.55 34.54
CA TYR A 173 -9.96 18.65 34.25
C TYR A 173 -8.93 18.33 33.16
N SER A 174 -8.91 17.09 32.66
CA SER A 174 -7.91 16.61 31.70
C SER A 174 -8.62 15.83 30.60
N GLY A 175 -8.39 16.21 29.34
CA GLY A 175 -9.05 15.57 28.21
C GLY A 175 -8.19 15.62 26.96
N THR A 176 -8.40 14.67 26.05
CA THR A 176 -7.85 14.76 24.70
C THR A 176 -8.56 15.87 23.92
N LEU A 177 -7.90 16.40 22.90
CA LEU A 177 -8.47 17.45 22.03
C LEU A 177 -9.87 17.06 21.51
N ASN A 178 -10.02 15.84 20.97
CA ASN A 178 -11.28 15.36 20.40
C ASN A 178 -12.37 15.16 21.46
N SER A 179 -12.02 14.61 22.63
CA SER A 179 -13.01 14.40 23.71
C SER A 179 -13.53 15.74 24.24
N TRP A 180 -12.64 16.72 24.38
CA TRP A 180 -13.02 18.06 24.81
C TRP A 180 -13.89 18.77 23.78
N THR A 181 -13.48 18.83 22.51
CA THR A 181 -14.25 19.54 21.47
C THR A 181 -15.60 18.88 21.20
N CYS A 182 -15.67 17.54 21.23
CA CYS A 182 -16.93 16.83 21.04
C CYS A 182 -17.90 16.93 22.22
N ARG A 183 -17.42 17.23 23.43
CA ARG A 183 -18.31 17.51 24.57
C ARG A 183 -19.18 18.74 24.36
N TRP A 184 -18.70 19.69 23.57
CA TRP A 184 -19.40 20.93 23.22
C TRP A 184 -20.20 20.83 21.91
N HIS A 185 -20.21 19.65 21.28
CA HIS A 185 -20.97 19.41 20.05
C HIS A 185 -22.47 19.61 20.29
N GLY A 186 -23.10 20.50 19.53
CA GLY A 186 -24.51 20.87 19.69
C GLY A 186 -24.77 22.04 20.65
N PHE A 187 -23.72 22.64 21.22
CA PHE A 187 -23.79 23.88 22.01
C PHE A 187 -23.12 25.04 21.27
N ASP A 188 -23.39 25.19 19.97
CA ASP A 188 -22.75 26.17 19.09
C ASP A 188 -22.96 27.64 19.53
N ASP A 189 -24.03 27.91 20.30
CA ASP A 189 -24.31 29.24 20.85
C ASP A 189 -23.41 29.62 22.03
N VAL A 190 -22.80 28.63 22.70
CA VAL A 190 -21.97 28.80 23.91
C VAL A 190 -20.51 28.42 23.64
N ALA A 191 -20.28 27.50 22.72
CA ALA A 191 -18.96 27.04 22.31
C ALA A 191 -18.39 27.91 21.19
N PRO A 192 -17.05 28.01 21.07
CA PRO A 192 -16.43 28.68 19.93
C PRO A 192 -16.85 28.05 18.60
N SER A 193 -17.07 28.89 17.59
CA SER A 193 -17.60 28.53 16.26
C SER A 193 -16.83 27.45 15.50
N ASN A 194 -15.63 27.07 15.95
CA ASN A 194 -14.80 26.03 15.31
C ASN A 194 -14.81 24.68 16.04
N PHE A 195 -15.41 24.56 17.22
CA PHE A 195 -15.35 23.34 18.03
C PHE A 195 -16.10 22.17 17.38
N THR A 196 -17.30 22.44 16.84
CA THR A 196 -18.09 21.47 16.09
C THR A 196 -17.35 20.97 14.85
N LYS A 197 -16.66 21.87 14.14
CA LYS A 197 -15.82 21.48 13.00
C LYS A 197 -14.65 20.57 13.43
N ILE A 198 -13.94 20.92 14.50
CA ILE A 198 -12.81 20.12 15.01
C ILE A 198 -13.28 18.75 15.49
N CYS A 199 -14.45 18.68 16.14
CA CYS A 199 -15.05 17.40 16.54
C CYS A 199 -15.37 16.53 15.31
N ASN A 200 -16.00 17.09 14.28
CA ASN A 200 -16.33 16.35 13.06
C ASN A 200 -15.06 15.89 12.31
N ASP A 201 -14.05 16.75 12.18
CA ASP A 201 -12.76 16.40 11.58
C ASP A 201 -12.07 15.27 12.39
N GLY A 202 -12.19 15.30 13.72
CA GLY A 202 -11.65 14.28 14.62
C GLY A 202 -12.37 12.93 14.51
N MET A 203 -13.71 12.92 14.40
CA MET A 203 -14.49 11.69 14.18
C MET A 203 -14.20 11.10 12.80
N ALA A 204 -14.14 11.93 11.76
CA ALA A 204 -13.78 11.49 10.42
C ALA A 204 -12.38 10.84 10.38
N ALA A 205 -11.41 11.40 11.12
CA ALA A 205 -10.07 10.81 11.22
C ALA A 205 -10.09 9.42 11.88
N LEU A 206 -10.92 9.20 12.91
CA LEU A 206 -11.07 7.90 13.56
C LEU A 206 -11.70 6.88 12.61
N ASP A 207 -12.75 7.26 11.89
CA ASP A 207 -13.39 6.40 10.89
C ASP A 207 -12.42 6.01 9.77
N LEU A 208 -11.61 6.96 9.29
CA LEU A 208 -10.58 6.70 8.29
C LEU A 208 -9.51 5.72 8.78
N VAL A 209 -9.12 5.78 10.06
CA VAL A 209 -8.18 4.80 10.65
C VAL A 209 -8.79 3.41 10.70
N ILE A 210 -10.09 3.28 11.01
CA ILE A 210 -10.80 1.98 10.97
C ILE A 210 -10.81 1.42 9.54
N VAL A 211 -11.15 2.25 8.56
CA VAL A 211 -11.12 1.86 7.15
C VAL A 211 -9.70 1.43 6.73
N LEU A 212 -8.67 2.15 7.18
CA LEU A 212 -7.27 1.81 6.91
C LEU A 212 -6.92 0.41 7.44
N VAL A 213 -7.35 0.06 8.65
CA VAL A 213 -7.16 -1.29 9.21
C VAL A 213 -7.83 -2.36 8.35
N LEU A 214 -9.07 -2.12 7.90
CA LEU A 214 -9.78 -3.07 7.02
C LEU A 214 -9.04 -3.26 5.69
N VAL A 215 -8.54 -2.17 5.11
CA VAL A 215 -7.76 -2.20 3.86
C VAL A 215 -6.47 -3.00 4.04
N GLU A 216 -5.76 -2.83 5.16
CA GLU A 216 -4.54 -3.60 5.44
C GLU A 216 -4.81 -5.10 5.66
N VAL A 217 -5.93 -5.45 6.30
CA VAL A 217 -6.36 -6.86 6.44
C VAL A 217 -6.64 -7.47 5.07
N LEU A 218 -7.32 -6.74 4.18
CA LEU A 218 -7.56 -7.18 2.80
C LEU A 218 -6.25 -7.31 2.01
N ALA A 219 -5.29 -6.41 2.21
CA ALA A 219 -3.97 -6.47 1.59
C ALA A 219 -3.23 -7.75 1.99
N LEU A 220 -3.19 -8.07 3.29
CA LEU A 220 -2.60 -9.31 3.79
C LEU A 220 -3.32 -10.54 3.25
N GLY A 221 -4.66 -10.52 3.23
CA GLY A 221 -5.48 -11.58 2.63
C GLY A 221 -5.12 -11.84 1.17
N ALA A 222 -4.95 -10.78 0.36
CA ALA A 222 -4.56 -10.89 -1.04
C ALA A 222 -3.14 -11.48 -1.22
N THR A 223 -2.19 -11.14 -0.34
CA THR A 223 -0.84 -11.71 -0.37
C THR A 223 -0.83 -13.19 0.02
N ALA A 224 -1.57 -13.57 1.08
CA ALA A 224 -1.72 -14.95 1.52
C ALA A 224 -2.41 -15.81 0.45
N TRP A 225 -3.44 -15.27 -0.21
CA TRP A 225 -4.11 -15.95 -1.32
C TRP A 225 -3.16 -16.20 -2.49
N GLY A 226 -2.37 -15.18 -2.89
CA GLY A 226 -1.38 -15.33 -3.94
C GLY A 226 -0.36 -16.44 -3.63
N TRP A 227 0.15 -16.47 -2.40
CA TRP A 227 1.08 -17.50 -1.96
C TRP A 227 0.45 -18.90 -1.93
N TRP A 228 -0.81 -19.01 -1.47
CA TRP A 228 -1.53 -20.27 -1.44
C TRP A 228 -1.76 -20.86 -2.83
N VAL A 229 -2.14 -20.04 -3.81
CA VAL A 229 -2.30 -20.45 -5.21
C VAL A 229 -0.98 -20.98 -5.78
N GLU A 230 0.14 -20.30 -5.53
CA GLU A 230 1.47 -20.77 -5.96
C GLU A 230 1.81 -22.15 -5.36
N MET A 231 1.51 -22.37 -4.07
CA MET A 231 1.73 -23.68 -3.46
C MET A 231 0.87 -24.79 -4.09
N ARG A 232 -0.38 -24.49 -4.44
CA ARG A 232 -1.27 -25.45 -5.12
C ARG A 232 -0.75 -25.83 -6.50
N LEU A 233 -0.26 -24.85 -7.27
CA LEU A 233 0.32 -25.09 -8.59
C LEU A 233 1.60 -25.93 -8.52
N LYS A 234 2.48 -25.68 -7.54
CA LYS A 234 3.68 -26.49 -7.31
C LYS A 234 3.35 -27.95 -6.98
N LYS A 235 2.36 -28.18 -6.11
CA LYS A 235 1.91 -29.55 -5.77
C LYS A 235 1.26 -30.28 -6.94
N GLY A 236 0.47 -29.57 -7.76
CA GLY A 236 -0.15 -30.14 -8.97
C GLY A 236 0.86 -30.54 -10.05
N GLY A 237 1.91 -29.74 -10.27
CA GLY A 237 2.97 -30.05 -11.23
C GLY A 237 3.83 -31.25 -10.83
N VAL A 238 4.12 -31.42 -9.54
CA VAL A 238 4.85 -32.59 -9.02
C VAL A 238 4.04 -33.87 -9.17
N GLY A 239 2.70 -33.81 -9.06
CA GLY A 239 1.82 -34.95 -9.29
C GLY A 239 1.80 -35.41 -10.75
N ALA A 240 1.77 -34.48 -11.70
CA ALA A 240 1.78 -34.78 -13.13
C ALA A 240 3.12 -35.36 -13.62
N ALA A 241 4.25 -34.81 -13.13
CA ALA A 241 5.58 -35.34 -13.45
C ALA A 241 5.79 -36.76 -12.90
N LYS A 242 5.15 -37.10 -11.78
CA LYS A 242 5.22 -38.44 -11.21
C LYS A 242 4.46 -39.48 -12.03
N SER A 243 3.31 -39.13 -12.61
CA SER A 243 2.55 -40.04 -13.47
C SER A 243 3.20 -40.31 -14.83
N GLU A 244 4.01 -39.38 -15.34
CA GLU A 244 4.73 -39.56 -16.60
C GLU A 244 5.94 -40.51 -16.47
N VAL A 245 6.54 -40.57 -15.27
CA VAL A 245 7.66 -41.49 -14.96
C VAL A 245 7.19 -42.91 -14.66
N GLU A 246 5.95 -43.12 -14.19
CA GLU A 246 5.39 -44.47 -13.96
C GLU A 246 4.83 -45.13 -15.25
N LEU A 247 4.80 -44.42 -16.37
CA LEU A 247 4.30 -44.91 -17.66
C LEU A 247 5.42 -45.22 -18.69
N VAL A 248 6.69 -45.13 -18.28
CA VAL A 248 7.89 -45.49 -19.07
C VAL A 248 8.62 -46.65 -18.39
#